data_AF-A0A381IK74-F1
#
_entry.id   AF-A0A381IK74-F1
#
_cell.length_a   1.000
_cell.length_b   1.000
_cell.length_c   1.000
_cell.angle_alpha   90.00
_cell.angle_beta   90.00
_cell.angle_gamma   90.00
#
_symmetry.space_group_name_H-M   'P 1'
#
loop_
_entity.id
_entity.type
_entity.pdbx_description
1 polymer ?
#
loop_
_entity_poly.entity_id
_entity_poly.type
_entity_poly.pdbx_seq_one_letter_code
_entity_poly.pdbx_strand_id
1 'polypeptide(L)' 'MAYTLIWYGKQGIVEKVRFDAEKAARDHALAAFSARKQEGIVAVEVRKDAGTVVFSQARTN' A
#
# COMPACT_ATOMS: atom_id res chain seq x y z
N MET A 1 -4.20 -15.15 -7.78
CA MET A 1 -3.58 -14.87 -6.46
C MET A 1 -3.88 -13.42 -6.14
N ALA A 2 -4.64 -13.14 -5.09
CA ALA A 2 -4.98 -11.77 -4.73
C ALA A 2 -3.87 -11.13 -3.88
N TYR A 3 -3.62 -9.87 -4.16
CA TYR A 3 -2.70 -8.99 -3.44
C TYR A 3 -3.54 -7.90 -2.80
N THR A 4 -3.38 -7.71 -1.51
CA THR A 4 -4.05 -6.63 -0.77
C THR A 4 -3.04 -5.54 -0.51
N LEU A 5 -3.25 -4.40 -1.14
CA LEU A 5 -2.56 -3.17 -0.83
C LEU A 5 -3.27 -2.49 0.35
N ILE A 6 -2.52 -2.08 1.36
CA ILE A 6 -3.01 -1.46 2.59
C ILE A 6 -2.34 -0.10 2.72
N TRP A 7 -3.15 0.95 2.74
CA TRP A 7 -2.72 2.30 3.01
C TRP A 7 -2.78 2.59 4.50
N TYR A 8 -1.72 3.16 5.03
CA TYR A 8 -1.61 3.61 6.41
C TYR A 8 -1.46 5.12 6.45
N GLY A 9 -2.38 5.77 7.15
CA GLY A 9 -2.31 7.17 7.52
C GLY A 9 -1.76 7.32 8.94
N LYS A 10 -1.65 8.56 9.40
CA LYS A 10 -1.17 8.88 10.75
C LYS A 10 -1.99 8.23 11.88
N GLN A 11 -3.26 7.91 11.63
CA GLN A 11 -4.18 7.33 12.61
C GLN A 11 -4.37 5.82 12.48
N GLY A 12 -3.74 5.16 11.50
CA GLY A 12 -3.88 3.73 11.25
C GLY A 12 -4.18 3.39 9.79
N ILE A 13 -4.87 2.25 9.57
CA ILE A 13 -5.23 1.81 8.21
C ILE A 13 -6.30 2.74 7.64
N VAL A 14 -5.99 3.38 6.53
CA VAL A 14 -6.91 4.28 5.82
C VAL A 14 -7.72 3.51 4.79
N GLU A 15 -7.09 2.63 4.02
CA GLU A 15 -7.75 1.94 2.91
C GLU A 15 -7.09 0.60 2.59
N LYS A 16 -7.88 -0.34 2.07
CA LYS A 16 -7.39 -1.63 1.57
C LYS A 16 -7.92 -1.85 0.15
N VAL A 17 -7.02 -2.13 -0.79
CA VAL A 17 -7.34 -2.35 -2.20
C VAL A 17 -6.86 -3.74 -2.60
N ARG A 18 -7.70 -4.52 -3.28
CA ARG A 18 -7.35 -5.85 -3.79
C ARG A 18 -6.90 -5.75 -5.24
N PHE A 19 -5.88 -6.52 -5.59
CA PHE A 19 -5.27 -6.58 -6.91
C PHE A 19 -5.03 -8.03 -7.31
N ASP A 20 -5.16 -8.34 -8.59
CA ASP A 20 -4.87 -9.68 -9.12
C ASP A 20 -3.37 -9.94 -9.35
N ALA A 21 -2.54 -8.90 -9.28
CA ALA A 21 -1.10 -8.98 -9.53
C ALA A 21 -0.27 -8.10 -8.57
N GLU A 22 0.86 -8.64 -8.10
CA GLU A 22 1.83 -7.93 -7.24
C GLU A 22 2.33 -6.66 -7.90
N LYS A 23 2.67 -6.77 -9.19
CA LYS A 23 3.18 -5.66 -9.98
C LYS A 23 2.16 -4.54 -10.07
N ALA A 24 0.87 -4.87 -10.31
CA ALA A 24 -0.20 -3.88 -10.38
C ALA A 24 -0.39 -3.17 -9.02
N ALA A 25 -0.41 -3.95 -7.93
CA ALA A 25 -0.50 -3.39 -6.58
C ALA A 25 0.68 -2.46 -6.28
N ARG A 26 1.92 -2.89 -6.52
CA ARG A 26 3.13 -2.10 -6.26
C ARG A 26 3.21 -0.85 -7.13
N ASP A 27 2.90 -0.96 -8.41
CA ASP A 27 2.89 0.16 -9.35
C ASP A 27 1.86 1.21 -8.94
N HIS A 28 0.64 0.76 -8.61
CA HIS A 28 -0.41 1.62 -8.05
C HIS A 28 0.03 2.25 -6.71
N ALA A 29 0.66 1.49 -5.82
CA ALA A 29 1.21 1.99 -4.57
C ALA A 29 2.18 3.14 -4.85
N LEU A 30 3.19 2.93 -5.69
CA LEU A 30 4.21 3.94 -6.00
C LEU A 30 3.62 5.18 -6.67
N ALA A 31 2.72 4.99 -7.64
CA ALA A 31 2.07 6.09 -8.35
C ALA A 31 1.17 6.92 -7.41
N ALA A 32 0.35 6.25 -6.61
CA ALA A 32 -0.58 6.92 -5.70
C ALA A 32 0.12 7.44 -4.42
N PHE A 33 1.23 6.84 -3.98
CA PHE A 33 1.91 7.22 -2.73
C PHE A 33 2.37 8.67 -2.78
N SER A 34 2.80 9.18 -3.93
CA SER A 34 3.19 10.59 -4.09
C SER A 34 2.03 11.56 -3.84
N ALA A 35 0.84 11.27 -4.36
CA ALA A 35 -0.36 12.09 -4.14
C ALA A 35 -0.90 11.91 -2.71
N ARG A 36 -1.05 10.66 -2.28
CA ARG A 36 -1.52 10.25 -0.96
C ARG A 36 -0.62 10.75 0.18
N LYS A 37 0.68 10.97 -0.08
CA LYS A 37 1.64 11.58 0.87
C LYS A 37 1.24 13.02 1.24
N GLN A 38 0.56 13.75 0.36
CA GLN A 38 -0.02 15.06 0.65
C GLN A 38 -1.31 14.94 1.47
N GLU A 39 -2.09 13.88 1.22
CA GLU A 39 -3.32 13.57 1.96
C GLU A 39 -3.08 13.03 3.38
N GLY A 40 -1.82 12.81 3.77
CA GLY A 40 -1.46 12.35 5.12
C GLY A 40 -1.24 10.84 5.25
N ILE A 41 -1.10 10.12 4.14
CA ILE A 41 -0.58 8.75 4.14
C ILE A 41 0.89 8.75 4.58
N VAL A 42 1.21 7.86 5.51
CA VAL A 42 2.55 7.68 6.10
C VAL A 42 3.18 6.37 5.67
N ALA A 43 2.41 5.35 5.33
CA ALA A 43 2.94 4.10 4.82
C ALA A 43 1.95 3.39 3.88
N VAL A 44 2.48 2.50 3.06
CA VAL A 44 1.72 1.59 2.21
C VAL A 44 2.37 0.21 2.26
N GLU A 45 1.56 -0.83 2.34
CA GLU A 45 2.01 -2.21 2.28
C GLU A 45 1.26 -2.97 1.21
N VAL A 46 1.91 -3.91 0.53
CA VAL A 46 1.26 -4.90 -0.32
C VAL A 46 1.47 -6.26 0.32
N ARG A 47 0.37 -6.93 0.61
CA ARG A 47 0.32 -8.25 1.21
C ARG A 47 -0.24 -9.25 0.20
N LYS A 48 0.25 -10.48 0.22
CA LYS A 48 -0.37 -11.62 -0.45
C LYS A 48 -1.54 -12.13 0.39
N ASP A 49 -2.45 -12.87 -0.24
CA ASP A 49 -3.59 -13.52 0.42
C ASP A 49 -3.20 -14.36 1.64
N ALA A 50 -2.00 -14.97 1.61
CA ALA A 50 -1.41 -15.73 2.71
C ALA A 50 -0.91 -14.87 3.90
N GLY A 51 -1.14 -13.55 3.89
CA GLY A 51 -0.69 -12.62 4.93
C GLY A 51 0.77 -12.15 4.80
N THR A 52 1.52 -12.67 3.83
CA THR A 52 2.92 -12.28 3.57
C THR A 52 3.00 -10.86 3.02
N VAL A 53 3.72 -9.97 3.70
CA VAL A 53 4.07 -8.64 3.17
C VAL A 53 5.15 -8.82 2.10
N VAL A 54 4.87 -8.38 0.88
CA VAL A 54 5.81 -8.48 -0.26
C VAL A 54 6.37 -7.14 -0.69
N PHE A 55 5.68 -6.06 -0.31
CA PHE A 55 6.17 -4.72 -0.52
C PHE A 55 5.70 -3.87 0.66
N SER A 56 6.57 -2.99 1.15
CA SER A 56 6.23 -2.03 2.18
C SER A 56 7.03 -0.77 1.93
N GLN A 57 6.35 0.37 1.91
CA GLN A 57 6.97 1.66 1.73
C GLN A 57 6.40 2.63 2.75
N ALA A 58 7.27 3.10 3.64
CA ALA A 58 6.94 4.11 4.63
C ALA A 58 7.60 5.44 4.26
N ARG A 59 6.99 6.54 4.68
CA ARG A 59 7.60 7.86 4.64
C ARG A 59 8.72 7.87 5.70
N THR A 60 9.96 7.67 5.27
CA THR A 60 11.11 8.12 6.07
C THR A 60 11.08 9.63 6.12
N ASN A 61 11.01 10.17 7.34
CA ASN A 61 11.12 11.59 7.64
C ASN A 61 12.59 12.00 7.66
#